data_AF-U3U2P6-F1
#
_entry.id   AF-U3U2P6-F1
#
_cell.length_a   1.000
_cell.length_b   1.000
_cell.length_c   1.000
_cell.angle_alpha   90.00
_cell.angle_beta   90.00
_cell.angle_gamma   90.00
#
_symmetry.space_group_name_H-M   'P 1'
#
loop_
_entity.id
_entity.type
_entity.pdbx_description
1 polymer ?
#
loop_
_entity_poly.entity_id
_entity_poly.type
_entity_poly.pdbx_seq_one_letter_code
_entity_poly.pdbx_strand_id
1 'polypeptide(L)'
;MEGKIDRPEEYLDIATKCVSNFREKNRDRCLTILSRHDEALDNQRSAAALHLYYEIVWDEEASHKFKNIAPHLQRIKAFKTLS
;
A
#
# COMPACT_ATOMS: atom_id res chain seq x y z
N MET A 1 -2.87 5.12 -20.33
CA MET A 1 -1.54 5.64 -19.93
C MET A 1 -0.89 6.39 -21.07
N GLU A 2 -1.16 6.00 -22.32
CA GLU A 2 -0.82 6.77 -23.53
C GLU A 2 -1.38 8.20 -23.48
N GLY A 3 -0.55 9.17 -23.85
CA GLY A 3 -0.86 10.61 -23.84
C GLY A 3 -0.47 11.38 -22.56
N LYS A 4 0.26 10.76 -21.62
CA LYS A 4 0.74 11.40 -20.37
C LYS A 4 2.27 11.51 -20.23
N ILE A 5 3.03 10.95 -21.17
CA ILE A 5 4.49 10.94 -21.18
C ILE A 5 4.92 11.30 -22.61
N ASP A 6 5.78 12.31 -22.76
CA ASP A 6 6.20 12.86 -24.06
C ASP A 6 7.14 11.93 -24.86
N ARG A 7 7.60 10.84 -24.24
CA ARG A 7 8.63 9.94 -24.78
C ARG A 7 8.08 8.51 -24.94
N PRO A 8 7.73 8.08 -26.16
CA PRO A 8 7.19 6.75 -26.42
C PRO A 8 8.09 5.60 -25.94
N GLU A 9 9.41 5.79 -25.92
CA GLU A 9 10.40 4.85 -25.41
C GLU A 9 10.27 4.59 -23.90
N GLU A 10 9.84 5.58 -23.11
CA GLU A 10 9.65 5.44 -21.66
C GLU A 10 8.47 4.54 -21.35
N TYR A 11 7.43 4.52 -22.20
CA TYR A 11 6.32 3.57 -22.04
C TYR A 11 6.76 2.12 -22.22
N LEU A 12 7.66 1.86 -23.18
CA LEU A 12 8.19 0.52 -23.43
C LEU A 12 9.09 0.05 -22.28
N ASP A 13 9.89 0.95 -21.72
CA ASP A 13 10.75 0.68 -20.56
C ASP A 13 9.93 0.43 -19.28
N ILE A 14 8.87 1.22 -19.04
CA ILE A 14 7.94 0.98 -17.92
C ILE A 14 7.24 -0.36 -18.08
N ALA A 15 6.73 -0.67 -19.27
CA ALA A 15 6.00 -1.91 -19.53
C ALA A 15 6.86 -3.16 -19.32
N THR A 16 8.15 -3.11 -19.67
CA THR A 16 9.08 -4.24 -19.48
C THR A 16 9.57 -4.37 -18.03
N LYS A 17 9.56 -3.29 -17.24
CA LYS A 17 9.92 -3.30 -15.81
C LYS A 17 8.72 -3.56 -14.88
N CYS A 18 7.50 -3.39 -15.35
CA CYS A 18 6.29 -3.64 -14.56
C CYS A 18 6.08 -5.13 -14.33
N VAL A 19 6.04 -5.53 -13.05
CA VAL A 19 5.69 -6.90 -12.66
C VAL A 19 4.17 -7.09 -12.79
N SER A 20 3.75 -7.95 -13.71
CA SER A 20 2.34 -8.36 -13.83
C SER A 20 1.84 -9.08 -12.57
N ASN A 21 0.59 -8.79 -12.19
CA ASN A 21 -0.07 -9.36 -11.01
C ASN A 21 0.75 -9.21 -9.71
N PHE A 22 1.42 -8.07 -9.53
CA PHE A 22 2.29 -7.83 -8.38
C PHE A 22 1.61 -8.08 -7.03
N ARG A 23 0.34 -7.68 -6.88
CA ARG A 23 -0.40 -7.88 -5.62
C ARG A 23 -0.62 -9.35 -5.29
N GLU A 24 -1.01 -10.13 -6.30
CA GLU A 24 -1.17 -11.58 -6.18
C GLU A 24 0.16 -12.26 -5.82
N LYS A 25 1.24 -11.89 -6.51
CA LYS A 25 2.59 -12.44 -6.26
C LYS A 25 3.14 -12.10 -4.86
N ASN A 26 2.60 -11.07 -4.22
CA ASN A 26 2.98 -10.65 -2.88
C ASN A 26 1.84 -10.82 -1.87
N ARG A 27 0.84 -11.66 -2.19
CA ARG A 27 -0.24 -11.99 -1.27
C ARG A 27 0.36 -12.45 0.07
N ASP A 28 -0.16 -11.93 1.17
CA ASP A 28 0.31 -12.17 2.54
C ASP A 28 1.74 -11.70 2.85
N ARG A 29 2.44 -11.08 1.90
CA ARG A 29 3.80 -10.53 2.04
C ARG A 29 3.83 -9.02 2.16
N CYS A 30 2.70 -8.40 2.46
CA CYS A 30 2.61 -6.98 2.79
C CYS A 30 1.66 -6.76 3.98
N LEU A 31 2.00 -5.76 4.80
CA LEU A 31 1.17 -5.23 5.88
C LEU A 31 0.72 -3.82 5.49
N THR A 32 -0.58 -3.55 5.52
CA THR A 32 -1.13 -2.22 5.21
C THR A 32 -1.72 -1.61 6.48
N ILE A 33 -1.26 -0.42 6.84
CA ILE A 33 -1.78 0.33 7.99
C ILE A 33 -2.51 1.56 7.45
N LEU A 34 -3.77 1.74 7.83
CA LEU A 34 -4.63 2.82 7.38
C LEU A 34 -5.18 3.60 8.57
N SER A 35 -5.23 4.93 8.48
CA SER A 35 -5.97 5.73 9.47
C SER A 35 -7.48 5.56 9.25
N ARG A 36 -8.22 5.29 10.33
CA ARG A 36 -9.68 5.26 10.33
C ARG A 36 -10.28 6.64 10.10
N HIS A 37 -9.60 7.67 10.60
CA HIS A 37 -10.08 9.05 10.67
C HIS A 37 -9.25 9.98 9.77
N ASP A 38 -8.91 9.50 8.58
CA ASP A 38 -8.19 10.29 7.59
C ASP A 38 -9.12 11.36 7.00
N GLU A 39 -8.74 12.61 7.21
CA GLU A 39 -9.47 13.81 6.78
C GLU A 39 -9.18 14.21 5.33
N ALA A 40 -8.14 13.64 4.72
CA ALA A 40 -7.69 13.98 3.37
C ALA A 40 -8.04 12.90 2.34
N LEU A 41 -8.05 11.63 2.73
CA LEU A 41 -8.28 10.48 1.86
C LEU A 41 -9.35 9.54 2.42
N ASP A 42 -10.19 9.01 1.52
CA ASP A 42 -11.07 7.89 1.85
C ASP A 42 -10.31 6.56 1.85
N ASN A 43 -9.79 6.19 3.02
CA ASN A 43 -9.03 4.96 3.21
C ASN A 43 -9.87 3.68 3.05
N GLN A 44 -11.21 3.76 3.05
CA GLN A 44 -12.06 2.59 2.76
C GLN A 44 -11.84 2.08 1.33
N ARG A 45 -11.52 2.97 0.38
CA ARG A 45 -11.20 2.60 -1.00
C ARG A 45 -9.92 1.77 -1.08
N SER A 46 -8.90 2.19 -0.34
CA SER A 46 -7.63 1.45 -0.26
C SER A 46 -7.85 0.09 0.40
N ALA A 47 -8.61 0.04 1.50
CA ALA A 47 -8.95 -1.21 2.16
C ALA A 47 -9.71 -2.17 1.21
N ALA A 48 -10.75 -1.68 0.54
CA ALA A 48 -11.53 -2.47 -0.42
C ALA A 48 -10.65 -3.03 -1.56
N ALA A 49 -9.66 -2.27 -2.03
CA ALA A 49 -8.77 -2.73 -3.09
C ALA A 49 -7.68 -3.71 -2.62
N LEU A 50 -7.29 -3.68 -1.34
CA LEU A 50 -6.11 -4.37 -0.82
C LEU A 50 -6.43 -5.55 0.12
N HIS A 51 -7.61 -5.55 0.77
CA HIS A 51 -7.97 -6.57 1.77
C HIS A 51 -7.98 -8.01 1.25
N LEU A 52 -8.16 -8.22 -0.06
CA LEU A 52 -8.10 -9.55 -0.68
C LEU A 52 -6.68 -10.10 -0.79
N TYR A 53 -5.66 -9.26 -0.64
CA TYR A 53 -4.25 -9.59 -0.87
C TYR A 53 -3.39 -9.44 0.39
N TYR A 54 -3.68 -8.42 1.21
CA TYR A 54 -2.82 -7.97 2.30
C TYR A 54 -3.60 -7.81 3.59
N GLU A 55 -2.92 -7.96 4.72
CA GLU A 55 -3.47 -7.62 6.02
C GLU A 55 -3.73 -6.11 6.10
N ILE A 56 -4.94 -5.74 6.54
CA ILE A 56 -5.33 -4.36 6.83
C ILE A 56 -5.37 -4.15 8.35
N VAL A 57 -4.57 -3.22 8.84
CA VAL A 57 -4.59 -2.73 10.22
C VAL A 57 -5.13 -1.30 10.21
N TRP A 58 -6.06 -1.01 11.11
CA TRP A 58 -6.61 0.32 11.29
C TRP A 58 -5.96 1.00 12.49
N ASP A 59 -5.49 2.22 12.26
CA ASP A 59 -5.11 3.16 13.30
C ASP A 59 -6.33 4.02 13.64
N GLU A 60 -6.73 4.00 14.91
CA GLU A 60 -7.92 4.70 15.42
C GLU A 60 -7.59 6.09 16.02
N GLU A 61 -6.31 6.48 16.06
CA GLU A 61 -5.86 7.75 16.68
C GLU A 61 -5.27 8.73 15.66
N ALA A 62 -4.42 8.26 14.74
CA ALA A 62 -3.74 9.08 13.76
C ALA A 62 -4.73 9.59 12.70
N SER A 63 -4.55 10.84 12.26
CA SER A 63 -5.23 11.41 11.10
C SER A 63 -4.47 11.03 9.81
N HIS A 64 -4.62 11.78 8.72
CA HIS A 64 -3.90 11.55 7.45
C HIS A 64 -2.37 11.36 7.61
N LYS A 65 -1.75 12.09 8.54
CA LYS A 65 -0.30 11.99 8.81
C LYS A 65 -0.04 11.30 10.15
N PHE A 66 0.67 10.18 10.09
CA PHE A 66 1.16 9.46 11.25
C PHE A 66 2.30 10.23 11.92
N LYS A 67 1.95 11.14 12.84
CA LYS A 67 2.94 11.87 13.65
C LYS A 67 3.73 10.95 14.58
N ASN A 68 3.10 9.85 15.01
CA ASN A 68 3.73 8.83 15.84
C ASN A 68 3.40 7.44 15.29
N ILE A 69 4.39 6.75 14.72
CA ILE A 69 4.24 5.37 14.24
C ILE A 69 4.56 4.33 15.32
N ALA A 70 5.04 4.76 16.50
CA ALA A 70 5.49 3.87 17.57
C ALA A 70 4.46 2.78 17.97
N PRO A 71 3.14 3.07 18.05
CA PRO A 71 2.14 2.06 18.38
C PRO A 71 2.15 0.84 17.43
N HIS A 72 2.55 1.05 16.17
CA HIS A 72 2.56 0.00 15.14
C HIS A 72 3.88 -0.77 15.05
N LEU A 73 4.94 -0.31 15.71
CA LEU A 73 6.28 -0.87 15.53
C LEU A 73 6.37 -2.35 15.93
N GLN A 74 5.65 -2.78 16.98
CA GLN A 74 5.62 -4.18 17.37
C GLN A 74 4.95 -5.06 16.31
N ARG A 75 3.86 -4.58 15.69
CA ARG A 75 3.19 -5.27 14.58
C ARG A 75 4.12 -5.37 13.37
N ILE A 76 4.77 -4.28 12.99
CA ILE A 76 5.73 -4.23 11.87
C ILE A 76 6.90 -5.19 12.12
N LYS A 77 7.42 -5.22 13.36
CA LYS A 77 8.50 -6.14 13.75
C LYS A 77 8.05 -7.59 13.62
N ALA A 78 6.88 -7.94 14.17
CA ALA A 78 6.32 -9.28 14.09
C ALA A 78 6.11 -9.73 12.64
N PHE A 79 5.58 -8.84 11.80
CA PHE A 79 5.41 -9.08 10.37
C PHE A 79 6.74 -9.41 9.69
N LYS A 80 7.80 -8.62 9.94
CA LYS A 80 9.13 -8.86 9.36
C LYS A 80 9.79 -10.17 9.84
N THR A 81 9.47 -10.64 11.04
CA THR A 81 10.04 -11.89 11.56
C THR A 81 9.33 -13.15 11.07
N LEU A 82 8.10 -13.02 10.55
CA LEU A 82 7.31 -14.13 10.01
C LEU A 82 7.50 -14.33 8.49
N SER A 83 8.09 -13.34 7.81
CA SER A 83 8.24 -13.27 6.35
C SER A 83 9.57 -13.77 5.82
#